data_AF-A0A073JR32-F1
#
_entry.id   AF-A0A073JR32-F1
#
_cell.length_a   1.000
_cell.length_b   1.000
_cell.length_c   1.000
_cell.angle_alpha   90.00
_cell.angle_beta   90.00
_cell.angle_gamma   90.00
#
_symmetry.space_group_name_H-M   'P 1'
#
loop_
_entity.id
_entity.type
_entity.pdbx_description
1 polymer ?
#
loop_
_entity_poly.entity_id
_entity_poly.type
_entity_poly.pdbx_seq_one_letter_code
_entity_poly.pdbx_strand_id
1 'polypeptide(L)'
;MSREVKRRKRKIIDPSTEIVVANNTYGTFAYESKNGVLSIVLEENGDEEYITYSEARKLKKYFENMSLLIIDVNSDEDISIMDVVRGLRLTDVYSSYLKFVEGFNEDEFDEVEALYSDALADFVVDSDIDEFKEVLKTPLRNAIVMTTVEMYKQRRLTNRDKQDLVNNRDEDFWADVDVSVKAVEGH
;
A
#
# COMPACT_ATOMS: atom_id res chain seq x y z
N MET A 1 24.44 12.46 20.66
CA MET A 1 24.97 11.09 20.48
C MET A 1 24.37 10.56 19.19
N SER A 2 25.17 10.27 18.17
CA SER A 2 24.65 9.67 16.93
C SER A 2 24.39 8.19 17.20
N ARG A 3 23.12 7.77 17.21
CA ARG A 3 22.79 6.35 17.06
C ARG A 3 23.23 5.96 15.64
N GLU A 4 24.36 5.27 15.51
CA GLU A 4 24.66 4.55 14.28
C GLU A 4 23.51 3.57 14.06
N VAL A 5 22.65 3.84 13.08
CA VAL A 5 21.66 2.87 12.60
C VAL A 5 22.47 1.73 11.97
N LYS A 6 22.82 0.72 12.78
CA LYS A 6 23.42 -0.51 12.28
C LYS A 6 22.43 -1.13 11.31
N ARG A 7 22.70 -1.01 10.00
CA ARG A 7 21.96 -1.72 8.95
C ARG A 7 21.91 -3.19 9.31
N ARG A 8 20.72 -3.68 9.71
CA ARG A 8 20.48 -5.08 10.06
C ARG A 8 20.85 -5.94 8.84
N LYS A 9 21.58 -7.03 9.08
CA LYS A 9 22.01 -7.95 8.02
C LYS A 9 20.78 -8.66 7.47
N ARG A 10 20.63 -8.70 6.15
CA ARG A 10 19.51 -9.36 5.46
C ARG A 10 19.44 -10.84 5.86
N LYS A 11 18.28 -11.28 6.36
CA LYS A 11 18.00 -12.70 6.62
C LYS A 11 17.79 -13.45 5.29
N ILE A 12 18.14 -14.73 5.27
CA ILE A 12 17.75 -15.64 4.17
C ILE A 12 16.32 -16.08 4.50
N ILE A 13 15.43 -16.02 3.53
CA ILE A 13 14.01 -16.37 3.69
C ILE A 13 13.75 -17.58 2.80
N ASP A 14 13.15 -18.62 3.36
CA ASP A 14 12.78 -19.83 2.63
C ASP A 14 11.80 -19.45 1.50
N PRO A 15 12.01 -19.92 0.26
CA PRO A 15 11.04 -19.74 -0.81
C PRO A 15 9.60 -20.15 -0.46
N SER A 16 9.40 -21.10 0.45
CA SER A 16 8.09 -21.56 0.90
C SER A 16 7.51 -20.82 2.10
N THR A 17 8.21 -19.83 2.67
CA THR A 17 7.66 -19.00 3.76
C THR A 17 6.33 -18.38 3.30
N GLU A 18 5.28 -18.59 4.09
CA GLU A 18 3.94 -18.07 3.82
C GLU A 18 3.86 -16.59 4.22
N ILE A 19 3.24 -15.80 3.36
CA ILE A 19 3.06 -14.36 3.50
C ILE A 19 1.59 -14.10 3.23
N VAL A 20 0.95 -13.33 4.10
CA VAL A 20 -0.41 -12.86 3.86
C VAL A 20 -0.34 -11.52 3.16
N VAL A 21 -1.07 -11.40 2.06
CA VAL A 21 -1.16 -10.16 1.29
C VAL A 21 -2.60 -9.73 1.16
N ALA A 22 -2.83 -8.42 1.21
CA ALA A 22 -4.14 -7.82 1.02
C ALA A 22 -4.23 -7.05 -0.30
N ASN A 23 -5.41 -7.05 -0.90
CA ASN A 23 -5.76 -6.11 -1.95
C ASN A 23 -5.80 -4.70 -1.37
N ASN A 24 -4.89 -3.86 -1.84
CA ASN A 24 -4.76 -2.49 -1.37
C ASN A 24 -5.31 -1.48 -2.40
N THR A 25 -6.16 -1.96 -3.31
CA THR A 25 -6.90 -1.15 -4.28
C THR A 25 -8.40 -1.16 -3.96
N TYR A 26 -9.16 -0.26 -4.60
CA TYR A 26 -10.62 -0.16 -4.45
C TYR A 26 -11.38 -0.79 -5.63
N GLY A 27 -10.76 -1.78 -6.25
CA GLY A 27 -11.38 -2.61 -7.27
C GLY A 27 -10.73 -3.98 -7.28
N THR A 28 -11.13 -4.80 -8.25
CA THR A 28 -10.60 -6.17 -8.34
C THR A 28 -9.12 -6.16 -8.67
N PHE A 29 -8.31 -6.77 -7.81
CA PHE A 29 -6.95 -7.16 -8.14
C PHE A 29 -6.97 -8.56 -8.75
N ALA A 30 -6.57 -8.67 -10.01
CA ALA A 30 -6.44 -9.94 -10.69
C ALA A 30 -5.02 -10.12 -11.23
N TYR A 31 -4.44 -11.28 -10.96
CA TYR A 31 -3.14 -11.67 -11.50
C TYR A 31 -3.16 -13.13 -11.91
N GLU A 32 -2.70 -13.41 -13.13
CA GLU A 32 -2.40 -14.76 -13.59
C GLU A 32 -0.97 -14.81 -14.13
N SER A 33 -0.19 -15.77 -13.64
CA SER A 33 1.13 -16.05 -14.16
C SER A 33 1.07 -16.62 -15.58
N LYS A 34 2.09 -16.39 -16.40
CA LYS A 34 2.12 -16.84 -17.81
C LYS A 34 1.95 -18.35 -18.00
N ASN A 35 2.28 -19.15 -16.98
CA ASN A 35 2.16 -20.60 -16.98
C ASN A 35 0.93 -21.09 -16.20
N GLY A 36 0.06 -20.20 -15.72
CA GLY A 36 -1.16 -20.52 -14.99
C GLY A 36 -0.95 -21.12 -13.60
N VAL A 37 0.29 -21.15 -13.08
CA VAL A 37 0.60 -21.81 -11.80
C VAL A 37 0.17 -20.96 -10.61
N LEU A 38 0.31 -19.64 -10.71
CA LEU A 38 -0.19 -18.67 -9.76
C LEU A 38 -1.35 -17.90 -10.39
N SER A 39 -2.51 -17.92 -9.72
CA SER A 39 -3.69 -17.12 -10.03
C SER A 39 -4.22 -16.54 -8.73
N ILE A 40 -4.44 -15.22 -8.70
CA ILE A 40 -4.96 -14.49 -7.55
C ILE A 40 -6.08 -13.59 -8.06
N VAL A 41 -7.22 -13.64 -7.40
CA VAL A 41 -8.35 -12.72 -7.62
C VAL A 41 -8.83 -12.27 -6.26
N LEU A 42 -8.71 -10.97 -6.01
CA LEU A 42 -9.17 -10.30 -4.80
C LEU A 42 -10.17 -9.25 -5.25
N GLU A 43 -11.42 -9.35 -4.80
CA GLU A 43 -12.54 -8.59 -5.36
C GLU A 43 -12.60 -7.18 -4.78
N GLU A 44 -12.38 -7.07 -3.48
CA GLU A 44 -12.56 -5.85 -2.69
C GLU A 44 -11.28 -5.44 -1.95
N ASN A 45 -11.23 -4.19 -1.48
CA ASN A 45 -10.14 -3.70 -0.64
C ASN A 45 -10.12 -4.50 0.67
N GLY A 46 -8.94 -4.95 1.07
CA GLY A 46 -8.76 -5.75 2.28
C GLY A 46 -8.99 -7.25 2.11
N ASP A 47 -9.44 -7.70 0.93
CA ASP A 47 -9.43 -9.14 0.62
C ASP A 47 -8.00 -9.68 0.71
N GLU A 48 -7.85 -10.81 1.41
CA GLU A 48 -6.55 -11.39 1.74
C GLU A 48 -6.29 -12.69 0.96
N GLU A 49 -5.02 -12.97 0.69
CA GLU A 49 -4.57 -14.25 0.13
C GLU A 49 -3.24 -14.67 0.74
N TYR A 50 -3.05 -15.98 0.86
CA TYR A 50 -1.78 -16.57 1.29
C TYR A 50 -0.92 -16.86 0.07
N ILE A 51 0.29 -16.32 0.06
CA ILE A 51 1.27 -16.58 -0.99
C ILE A 51 2.60 -16.99 -0.38
N THR A 52 3.40 -17.72 -1.14
CA THR A 52 4.77 -18.01 -0.72
C THR A 52 5.70 -16.84 -1.05
N TYR A 53 6.83 -16.74 -0.35
CA TYR A 53 7.88 -15.78 -0.69
C TYR A 53 8.40 -15.93 -2.14
N SER A 54 8.39 -17.15 -2.68
CA SER A 54 8.72 -17.40 -4.08
C SER A 54 7.74 -16.74 -5.06
N GLU A 55 6.46 -16.64 -4.69
CA GLU A 55 5.39 -16.01 -5.46
C GLU A 55 5.39 -14.51 -5.26
N ALA A 56 5.64 -14.03 -4.03
CA ALA A 56 5.81 -12.61 -3.73
C ALA A 56 6.92 -11.97 -4.61
N ARG A 57 7.99 -12.71 -4.93
CA ARG A 57 9.02 -12.26 -5.88
C ARG A 57 8.48 -11.99 -7.29
N LYS A 58 7.49 -12.74 -7.75
CA LYS A 58 6.83 -12.56 -9.06
C LYS A 58 5.87 -11.37 -9.03
N LEU A 59 5.30 -11.07 -7.86
CA LEU A 59 4.35 -9.99 -7.62
C LEU A 59 5.01 -8.68 -7.20
N LYS A 60 6.35 -8.62 -7.11
CA LYS A 60 7.12 -7.47 -6.62
C LYS A 60 6.59 -6.10 -7.09
N LYS A 61 6.31 -5.94 -8.39
CA LYS A 61 5.83 -4.68 -8.98
C LYS A 61 4.49 -4.19 -8.39
N TYR A 62 3.65 -5.10 -7.88
CA TYR A 62 2.36 -4.81 -7.27
C TYR A 62 2.49 -4.40 -5.80
N PHE A 63 3.57 -4.81 -5.13
CA PHE A 63 3.93 -4.24 -3.83
C PHE A 63 4.66 -2.89 -4.00
N GLU A 64 5.46 -2.72 -5.06
CA GLU A 64 6.14 -1.44 -5.34
C GLU A 64 5.17 -0.29 -5.58
N ASN A 65 4.03 -0.55 -6.22
CA ASN A 65 3.00 0.45 -6.47
C ASN A 65 1.86 0.42 -5.44
N MET A 66 2.01 -0.36 -4.36
CA MET A 66 1.02 -0.54 -3.29
C MET A 66 -0.37 -1.01 -3.78
N SER A 67 -0.45 -1.74 -4.90
CA SER A 67 -1.70 -2.43 -5.28
C SER A 67 -1.95 -3.69 -4.44
N LEU A 68 -0.87 -4.33 -3.98
CA LEU A 68 -0.90 -5.33 -2.92
C LEU A 68 -0.12 -4.81 -1.72
N LEU A 69 -0.57 -5.17 -0.51
CA LEU A 69 0.11 -4.90 0.75
C LEU A 69 0.52 -6.22 1.39
N ILE A 70 1.76 -6.33 1.87
CA ILE A 70 2.17 -7.44 2.74
C ILE A 70 1.68 -7.11 4.13
N ILE A 71 0.71 -7.87 4.64
CA ILE A 71 0.03 -7.57 5.90
C ILE A 71 0.48 -8.44 7.07
N ASP A 72 1.00 -9.63 6.79
CA ASP A 72 1.50 -10.56 7.80
C ASP A 72 2.49 -11.56 7.17
N VAL A 73 3.30 -12.21 8.00
CA VAL A 73 4.21 -13.29 7.63
C VAL A 73 3.97 -14.48 8.54
N ASN A 74 3.35 -15.53 8.02
CA ASN A 74 3.16 -16.77 8.75
C ASN A 74 4.44 -17.62 8.64
N SER A 75 5.31 -17.53 9.64
CA SER A 75 6.55 -18.29 9.69
C SER A 75 6.82 -18.84 11.08
N ASP A 76 7.19 -20.13 11.14
CA ASP A 76 7.75 -20.75 12.34
C ASP A 76 9.14 -20.18 12.70
N GLU A 77 9.78 -19.51 11.75
CA GLU A 77 11.03 -18.78 11.95
C GLU A 77 10.72 -17.32 12.35
N ASP A 78 11.61 -16.69 13.13
CA ASP A 78 11.57 -15.25 13.42
C ASP A 78 11.77 -14.43 12.12
N ILE A 79 10.77 -14.35 11.24
CA ILE A 79 10.77 -13.58 10.00
C ILE A 79 9.69 -12.51 10.09
N SER A 80 10.11 -11.26 10.10
CA SER A 80 9.20 -10.10 10.14
C SER A 80 8.75 -9.68 8.73
N ILE A 81 7.68 -8.87 8.66
CA ILE A 81 7.29 -8.15 7.42
C ILE A 81 8.50 -7.41 6.83
N MET A 82 9.27 -6.71 7.66
CA MET A 82 10.44 -5.95 7.19
C MET A 82 11.58 -6.83 6.69
N ASP A 83 11.72 -8.06 7.18
CA ASP A 83 12.65 -9.04 6.60
C ASP A 83 12.23 -9.40 5.17
N VAL A 84 10.94 -9.68 4.93
CA VAL A 84 10.37 -9.93 3.60
C VAL A 84 10.54 -8.72 2.67
N VAL A 85 10.19 -7.52 3.14
CA VAL A 85 10.35 -6.25 2.40
C VAL A 85 11.80 -6.05 1.93
N ARG A 86 12.78 -6.25 2.81
CA ARG A 86 14.21 -6.20 2.45
C ARG A 86 14.58 -7.35 1.50
N GLY A 87 13.99 -8.52 1.71
CA GLY A 87 14.05 -9.68 0.83
C GLY A 87 13.60 -9.37 -0.60
N LEU A 88 12.56 -8.58 -0.77
CA LEU A 88 12.03 -8.17 -2.07
C LEU A 88 12.68 -6.91 -2.64
N ARG A 89 13.46 -6.18 -1.84
CA ARG A 89 14.02 -4.84 -2.17
C ARG A 89 12.92 -3.78 -2.30
N LEU A 90 11.98 -3.78 -1.36
CA LEU A 90 10.85 -2.86 -1.27
C LEU A 90 11.02 -1.83 -0.13
N THR A 91 12.22 -1.74 0.45
CA THR A 91 12.45 -0.94 1.66
C THR A 91 12.05 0.53 1.50
N ASP A 92 12.28 1.13 0.34
CA ASP A 92 11.97 2.56 0.13
C ASP A 92 10.46 2.86 0.27
N VAL A 93 9.62 2.06 -0.41
CA VAL A 93 8.16 2.24 -0.38
C VAL A 93 7.58 1.85 0.98
N TYR A 94 8.01 0.73 1.58
CA TYR A 94 7.50 0.29 2.88
C TYR A 94 7.98 1.17 4.03
N SER A 95 9.23 1.66 4.02
CA SER A 95 9.67 2.62 5.03
C SER A 95 8.92 3.95 4.92
N SER A 96 8.56 4.38 3.71
CA SER A 96 7.67 5.54 3.53
C SER A 96 6.27 5.24 4.09
N TYR A 97 5.73 4.05 3.81
CA TYR A 97 4.40 3.65 4.27
C TYR A 97 4.32 3.60 5.80
N LEU A 98 5.23 2.86 6.42
CA LEU A 98 5.28 2.73 7.88
C LEU A 98 5.46 4.07 8.57
N LYS A 99 6.31 4.95 8.02
CA LYS A 99 6.59 6.25 8.61
C LYS A 99 5.42 7.21 8.53
N PHE A 100 4.84 7.34 7.34
CA PHE A 100 3.93 8.44 7.05
C PHE A 100 2.46 8.05 7.10
N VAL A 101 2.13 6.81 6.79
CA VAL A 101 0.75 6.31 6.78
C VAL A 101 0.41 5.68 8.12
N GLU A 102 1.26 4.76 8.58
CA GLU A 102 1.05 4.06 9.86
C GLU A 102 1.60 4.82 11.08
N GLY A 103 2.43 5.84 10.86
CA GLY A 103 2.96 6.70 11.93
C GLY A 103 4.07 6.07 12.80
N PHE A 104 4.68 4.96 12.37
CA PHE A 104 5.77 4.32 13.10
C PHE A 104 7.08 5.11 13.01
N ASN A 105 7.89 5.03 14.06
CA ASN A 105 9.27 5.49 14.03
C ASN A 105 10.18 4.45 13.35
N GLU A 106 11.29 4.90 12.77
CA GLU A 106 12.21 4.03 12.03
C GLU A 106 12.82 2.91 12.90
N ASP A 107 12.92 3.09 14.22
CA ASP A 107 13.36 2.06 15.16
C ASP A 107 12.28 1.01 15.48
N GLU A 108 11.01 1.29 15.17
CA GLU A 108 9.87 0.40 15.41
C GLU A 108 9.51 -0.46 14.19
N PHE A 109 10.06 -0.16 13.00
CA PHE A 109 9.69 -0.87 11.76
C PHE A 109 9.88 -2.39 11.83
N ASP A 110 10.89 -2.86 12.57
CA ASP A 110 11.16 -4.29 12.71
C ASP A 110 10.24 -5.00 13.71
N GLU A 111 9.45 -4.24 14.47
CA GLU A 111 8.52 -4.72 15.49
C GLU A 111 7.08 -4.78 14.97
N VAL A 112 6.85 -4.36 13.73
CA VAL A 112 5.54 -4.41 13.07
C VAL A 112 5.15 -5.87 12.82
N GLU A 113 4.12 -6.31 13.53
CA GLU A 113 3.55 -7.67 13.44
C GLU A 113 2.50 -7.77 12.33
N ALA A 114 1.67 -6.73 12.15
CA ALA A 114 0.61 -6.71 11.16
C ALA A 114 0.39 -5.32 10.56
N LEU A 115 -0.14 -5.26 9.34
CA LEU A 115 -0.58 -4.04 8.64
C LEU A 115 -2.02 -4.18 8.16
N TYR A 116 -2.69 -3.05 7.93
CA TYR A 116 -4.11 -3.02 7.54
C TYR A 116 -4.33 -2.23 6.25
N SER A 117 -5.20 -2.74 5.37
CA SER A 117 -5.43 -2.15 4.04
C SER A 117 -6.20 -0.83 4.07
N ASP A 118 -6.88 -0.52 5.18
CA ASP A 118 -7.61 0.73 5.39
C ASP A 118 -6.71 1.89 5.82
N ALA A 119 -5.47 1.64 6.26
CA ALA A 119 -4.56 2.68 6.76
C ALA A 119 -4.29 3.80 5.74
N LEU A 120 -4.26 3.50 4.42
CA LEU A 120 -4.16 4.56 3.40
C LEU A 120 -5.40 5.45 3.37
N ALA A 121 -6.58 4.85 3.52
CA ALA A 121 -7.86 5.55 3.53
C ALA A 121 -7.91 6.51 4.71
N ASP A 122 -7.55 5.99 5.89
CA ASP A 122 -7.55 6.73 7.14
C ASP A 122 -6.52 7.85 7.08
N PHE A 123 -5.29 7.58 6.59
CA PHE A 123 -4.32 8.64 6.34
C PHE A 123 -4.87 9.74 5.41
N VAL A 124 -5.50 9.38 4.30
CA VAL A 124 -6.05 10.37 3.34
C VAL A 124 -7.13 11.24 4.01
N VAL A 125 -7.99 10.66 4.83
CA VAL A 125 -9.07 11.38 5.51
C VAL A 125 -8.54 12.21 6.67
N ASP A 126 -7.70 11.64 7.53
CA ASP A 126 -7.40 12.16 8.86
C ASP A 126 -6.11 13.01 8.94
N SER A 127 -5.16 12.82 8.01
CA SER A 127 -3.91 13.61 8.01
C SER A 127 -4.17 15.12 7.90
N ASP A 128 -3.22 15.93 8.34
CA ASP A 128 -3.25 17.35 8.00
C ASP A 128 -2.74 17.61 6.57
N ILE A 129 -2.80 18.87 6.15
CA ILE A 129 -2.42 19.26 4.79
C ILE A 129 -0.91 19.18 4.54
N ASP A 130 -0.08 19.34 5.57
CA ASP A 130 1.36 19.35 5.44
C ASP A 130 1.90 17.91 5.44
N GLU A 131 1.37 17.04 6.29
CA GLU A 131 1.59 15.59 6.24
C GLU A 131 1.24 15.03 4.84
N PHE A 132 0.06 15.39 4.33
CA PHE A 132 -0.39 14.96 3.01
C PHE A 132 0.58 15.41 1.90
N LYS A 133 1.03 16.68 1.92
CA LYS A 133 2.03 17.19 0.96
C LYS A 133 3.37 16.47 1.06
N GLU A 134 3.82 16.12 2.26
CA GLU A 134 5.06 15.38 2.43
C GLU A 134 4.96 13.98 1.82
N VAL A 135 3.87 13.25 2.06
CA VAL A 135 3.68 11.91 1.48
C VAL A 135 3.61 11.95 -0.04
N LEU A 136 3.02 12.99 -0.64
CA LEU A 136 3.00 13.17 -2.08
C LEU A 136 4.40 13.32 -2.73
N LYS A 137 5.46 13.54 -1.95
CA LYS A 137 6.85 13.59 -2.42
C LYS A 137 7.58 12.25 -2.30
N THR A 138 6.93 11.23 -1.75
CA THR A 138 7.48 9.89 -1.52
C THR A 138 7.11 8.92 -2.65
N PRO A 139 7.65 7.70 -2.68
CA PRO A 139 7.19 6.65 -3.60
C PRO A 139 5.70 6.31 -3.50
N LEU A 140 5.01 6.68 -2.40
CA LEU A 140 3.58 6.43 -2.20
C LEU A 140 2.65 7.34 -3.00
N ARG A 141 3.20 8.36 -3.69
CA ARG A 141 2.41 9.38 -4.40
C ARG A 141 1.21 8.81 -5.16
N ASN A 142 1.44 7.79 -5.98
CA ASN A 142 0.39 7.24 -6.84
C ASN A 142 -0.69 6.54 -6.02
N ALA A 143 -0.32 5.80 -4.97
CA ALA A 143 -1.27 5.16 -4.07
C ALA A 143 -2.13 6.20 -3.35
N ILE A 144 -1.52 7.25 -2.80
CA ILE A 144 -2.25 8.36 -2.17
C ILE A 144 -3.21 9.04 -3.14
N VAL A 145 -2.77 9.32 -4.38
CA VAL A 145 -3.63 9.92 -5.40
C VAL A 145 -4.85 9.04 -5.67
N MET A 146 -4.67 7.73 -5.88
CA MET A 146 -5.77 6.80 -6.14
C MET A 146 -6.72 6.71 -4.95
N THR A 147 -6.20 6.56 -3.73
CA THR A 147 -7.01 6.52 -2.51
C THR A 147 -7.77 7.84 -2.29
N THR A 148 -7.16 8.98 -2.59
CA THR A 148 -7.82 10.30 -2.49
C THR A 148 -9.02 10.41 -3.41
N VAL A 149 -8.87 9.98 -4.67
CA VAL A 149 -9.98 9.93 -5.62
C VAL A 149 -11.08 9.02 -5.11
N GLU A 150 -10.75 7.86 -4.55
CA GLU A 150 -11.76 6.96 -4.03
C GLU A 150 -12.48 7.52 -2.81
N MET A 151 -11.75 8.05 -1.82
CA MET A 151 -12.36 8.67 -0.64
C MET A 151 -13.26 9.84 -1.03
N TYR A 152 -12.94 10.57 -2.10
CA TYR A 152 -13.84 11.56 -2.68
C TYR A 152 -15.12 10.94 -3.24
N LYS A 153 -15.02 9.89 -4.07
CA LYS A 153 -16.18 9.19 -4.64
C LYS A 153 -17.11 8.63 -3.57
N GLN A 154 -16.54 8.10 -2.48
CA GLN A 154 -17.28 7.58 -1.33
C GLN A 154 -17.81 8.67 -0.39
N ARG A 155 -17.61 9.95 -0.73
CA ARG A 155 -18.00 11.12 0.09
C ARG A 155 -17.36 11.14 1.49
N ARG A 156 -16.22 10.45 1.66
CA ARG A 156 -15.41 10.41 2.88
C ARG A 156 -14.39 11.55 2.94
N LEU A 157 -13.92 12.06 1.79
CA LEU A 157 -12.97 13.17 1.73
C LEU A 157 -13.69 14.53 1.63
N THR A 158 -13.66 15.31 2.71
CA THR A 158 -14.27 16.66 2.76
C THR A 158 -13.27 17.79 2.53
N ASN A 159 -11.97 17.53 2.67
CA ASN A 159 -10.92 18.54 2.56
C ASN A 159 -10.62 18.88 1.09
N ARG A 160 -10.98 20.10 0.67
CA ARG A 160 -10.77 20.60 -0.71
C ARG A 160 -9.30 20.84 -1.03
N ASP A 161 -8.49 21.30 -0.07
CA ASP A 161 -7.08 21.56 -0.32
C ASP A 161 -6.33 20.27 -0.68
N LYS A 162 -6.70 19.14 -0.05
CA LYS A 162 -6.18 17.81 -0.43
C LYS A 162 -6.61 17.38 -1.83
N GLN A 163 -7.84 17.72 -2.24
CA GLN A 163 -8.33 17.46 -3.61
C GLN A 163 -7.54 18.27 -4.64
N ASP A 164 -7.25 19.54 -4.35
CA ASP A 164 -6.47 20.41 -5.22
C ASP A 164 -5.02 19.94 -5.38
N LEU A 165 -4.42 19.38 -4.32
CA LEU A 165 -3.06 18.81 -4.37
C LEU A 165 -2.94 17.55 -5.24
N VAL A 166 -4.04 16.82 -5.40
CA VAL A 166 -4.10 15.61 -6.25
C VAL A 166 -4.49 15.95 -7.69
N ASN A 167 -5.08 17.12 -7.93
CA ASN A 167 -5.41 17.60 -9.26
C ASN A 167 -4.15 17.89 -10.08
N ASN A 168 -3.66 16.87 -10.79
CA ASN A 168 -2.40 16.94 -11.50
C ASN A 168 -2.53 17.42 -12.95
N ARG A 169 -3.74 17.52 -13.52
CA ARG A 169 -3.94 17.82 -14.95
C ARG A 169 -5.32 18.42 -15.21
N ASP A 170 -5.33 19.74 -15.41
CA ASP A 170 -6.40 20.54 -16.02
C ASP A 170 -7.75 20.62 -15.28
N GLU A 171 -8.55 21.62 -15.67
CA GLU A 171 -9.86 21.98 -15.06
C GLU A 171 -10.89 20.82 -15.07
N ASP A 172 -10.64 19.75 -15.83
CA ASP A 172 -11.59 18.66 -16.10
C ASP A 172 -11.40 17.40 -15.23
N PHE A 173 -10.29 17.23 -14.49
CA PHE A 173 -10.01 15.99 -13.74
C PHE A 173 -11.14 15.59 -12.77
N TRP A 174 -11.59 16.52 -11.94
CA TRP A 174 -12.67 16.26 -10.97
C TRP A 174 -14.04 16.23 -11.64
N ALA A 175 -14.23 16.92 -12.77
CA ALA A 175 -15.47 16.84 -13.54
C ALA A 175 -15.69 15.42 -14.10
N ASP A 176 -14.64 14.78 -14.62
CA ASP A 176 -14.68 13.39 -15.08
C ASP A 176 -14.98 12.41 -13.92
N VAL A 177 -14.36 12.64 -12.75
CA VAL A 177 -14.64 11.84 -11.54
C VAL A 177 -16.11 12.00 -11.12
N ASP A 178 -16.64 13.22 -11.09
CA ASP A 178 -18.04 13.49 -10.74
C ASP A 178 -19.03 12.84 -11.71
N VAL A 179 -18.73 12.81 -13.00
CA VAL A 179 -19.53 12.08 -13.99
C VAL A 179 -19.56 10.58 -13.67
N SER A 180 -18.41 10.00 -13.29
CA SER A 180 -18.34 8.59 -12.92
C SER A 180 -19.17 8.26 -11.66
N VAL A 181 -19.17 9.14 -10.65
CA VAL A 181 -19.97 8.98 -9.42
C VAL A 181 -21.47 8.99 -9.76
N LYS A 182 -21.92 9.98 -10.54
CA LYS A 182 -23.33 10.11 -10.92
C LYS A 182 -23.84 8.95 -11.78
N ALA A 183 -22.98 8.34 -12.60
CA ALA A 183 -23.35 7.18 -13.40
C ALA A 183 -23.64 5.93 -12.52
N VAL A 184 -23.00 5.81 -11.36
CA VAL A 184 -23.23 4.71 -10.40
C VAL A 184 -24.47 4.97 -9.54
N GLU A 185 -24.75 6.23 -9.18
CA GLU A 185 -25.93 6.60 -8.37
C GLU A 185 -27.26 6.61 -9.17
N GLY A 186 -27.20 6.60 -10.51
CA GLY A 186 -28.35 6.64 -11.42
C GLY A 186 -29.02 5.28 -11.71
N HIS A 187 -28.62 4.23 -11.00
CA HIS A 187 -29.15 2.86 -11.13
C HIS A 187 -29.82 2.38 -9.85
#